data_AF-A0A6L4ZIX3-F1
#
_entry.id   AF-A0A6L4ZIX3-F1
#
_cell.length_a   1.000
_cell.length_b   1.000
_cell.length_c   1.000
_cell.angle_alpha   90.00
_cell.angle_beta   90.00
_cell.angle_gamma   90.00
#
_symmetry.space_group_name_H-M   'P 1'
#
loop_
_entity.id
_entity.type
_entity.pdbx_description
1 polymer ?
#
loop_
_entity_poly.entity_id
_entity_poly.type
_entity_poly.pdbx_seq_one_letter_code
_entity_poly.pdbx_strand_id
1 'polypeptide(L)'
;MNKMIRTFICIELPASLKTRLETLEIELQKQTSTRVSWVKPTNIHLTLRFLGDIAEDQVPKIKSCVERACLEVKSFTLTASQLGAFPSLQRPRVFWVGIKDPTNTLLIMQKKIEQELIASGFGKADHPFSPHLTIGRVKEG
;
A
#
# COMPACT_ATOMS: atom_id res chain seq x y z
N MET A 1 -8.95 -16.61 -24.21
CA MET A 1 -9.38 -15.92 -22.98
C MET A 1 -8.22 -15.03 -22.54
N ASN A 2 -8.48 -13.77 -22.20
CA ASN A 2 -7.44 -12.91 -21.65
C ASN A 2 -7.00 -13.43 -20.28
N LYS A 3 -5.69 -13.40 -20.04
CA LYS A 3 -5.08 -13.79 -18.78
C LYS A 3 -5.58 -12.85 -17.68
N MET A 4 -6.08 -13.42 -16.59
CA MET A 4 -6.44 -12.68 -15.39
C MET A 4 -5.21 -12.51 -14.50
N ILE A 5 -5.00 -11.29 -14.00
CA ILE A 5 -3.88 -10.96 -13.12
C ILE A 5 -4.39 -10.22 -11.90
N ARG A 6 -3.82 -10.53 -10.73
CA ARG A 6 -4.09 -9.78 -9.51
C ARG A 6 -3.33 -8.45 -9.55
N THR A 7 -4.03 -7.33 -9.49
CA THR A 7 -3.44 -6.01 -9.71
C THR A 7 -3.72 -5.05 -8.56
N PHE A 8 -2.75 -4.18 -8.30
CA PHE A 8 -2.88 -3.04 -7.40
C PHE A 8 -2.00 -1.90 -7.90
N ILE A 9 -2.27 -0.69 -7.41
CA ILE A 9 -1.49 0.51 -7.65
C ILE A 9 -0.75 0.84 -6.36
N CYS A 10 0.54 1.17 -6.45
CA CYS A 10 1.35 1.50 -5.28
C CYS A 10 2.40 2.58 -5.58
N ILE A 11 2.98 3.11 -4.51
CA ILE A 11 4.20 3.90 -4.53
C ILE A 11 5.34 3.03 -4.00
N GLU A 12 6.39 2.91 -4.82
CA GLU A 12 7.63 2.24 -4.43
C GLU A 12 8.41 3.05 -3.40
N LEU A 13 9.09 2.35 -2.50
CA LEU A 13 9.86 3.00 -1.44
C LEU A 13 11.32 3.21 -1.86
N PRO A 14 11.97 4.31 -1.44
CA PRO A 14 13.40 4.49 -1.65
C PRO A 14 14.20 3.43 -0.90
N ALA A 15 15.35 3.04 -1.45
CA ALA A 15 16.19 1.98 -0.89
C ALA A 15 16.57 2.23 0.58
N SER A 16 16.87 3.48 0.95
CA SER A 16 17.19 3.88 2.31
C SER A 16 16.07 3.58 3.32
N LEU A 17 14.81 3.72 2.90
CA LEU A 17 13.66 3.37 3.73
C LEU A 17 13.50 1.85 3.83
N LYS A 18 13.72 1.11 2.73
CA LYS A 18 13.68 -0.36 2.74
C LYS A 18 14.73 -0.94 3.70
N THR A 19 15.95 -0.40 3.74
CA THR A 19 17.01 -0.81 4.70
C THR A 19 16.60 -0.53 6.16
N ARG A 20 15.97 0.61 6.43
CA ARG A 20 15.46 0.92 7.79
C ARG A 20 14.35 -0.04 8.22
N LEU A 21 13.47 -0.42 7.30
CA LEU A 21 12.39 -1.37 7.56
C LEU A 21 12.94 -2.78 7.80
N GLU A 22 14.00 -3.19 7.12
CA GLU A 22 14.70 -4.44 7.38
C GLU A 22 15.27 -4.50 8.80
N THR A 23 15.92 -3.42 9.25
CA THR A 23 16.42 -3.34 10.63
C THR A 23 15.27 -3.43 11.64
N LEU A 24 14.15 -2.74 11.38
CA LEU A 24 12.96 -2.83 12.23
C LEU A 24 12.37 -4.24 12.25
N GLU A 25 12.29 -4.92 11.11
CA GLU A 25 11.80 -6.30 11.01
C GLU A 25 12.63 -7.26 11.86
N ILE A 26 13.96 -7.17 11.79
CA ILE A 26 14.89 -7.98 12.59
C ILE A 26 14.64 -7.77 14.10
N GLU A 27 14.46 -6.53 14.54
CA GLU A 27 14.19 -6.23 15.94
C GLU A 27 12.81 -6.75 16.39
N LEU A 28 11.79 -6.65 15.54
CA LEU A 28 10.46 -7.17 15.84
C LEU A 28 10.44 -8.70 15.89
N GLN A 29 11.19 -9.38 15.01
CA GLN A 29 11.34 -10.83 15.03
C GLN A 29 11.87 -11.35 16.36
N LYS A 30 12.84 -10.65 16.97
CA LYS A 30 13.39 -11.01 18.28
C LYS A 30 12.38 -10.86 19.43
N GLN A 31 11.42 -9.95 19.29
CA GLN A 31 10.46 -9.61 20.34
C GLN A 31 9.11 -10.32 20.18
N THR A 32 8.85 -10.93 19.03
CA THR A 32 7.55 -11.52 18.71
C THR A 32 7.55 -13.03 18.93
N SER A 33 6.76 -13.50 19.90
CA SER A 33 6.53 -14.93 20.15
C SER A 33 5.51 -15.57 19.19
N THR A 34 4.74 -14.75 18.48
CA THR A 34 3.70 -15.18 17.54
C THR A 34 4.29 -15.50 16.17
N ARG A 35 3.73 -16.48 15.46
CA ARG A 35 4.15 -16.82 14.10
C ARG A 35 3.73 -15.74 13.10
N VAL A 36 4.68 -14.93 12.66
CA VAL A 36 4.47 -13.85 11.67
C VAL A 36 5.11 -14.23 10.34
N SER A 37 4.37 -14.00 9.25
CA SER A 37 4.89 -13.96 7.90
C SER A 37 5.36 -12.53 7.59
N TRP A 38 6.65 -12.28 7.72
CA TRP A 38 7.23 -10.97 7.42
C TRP A 38 7.31 -10.72 5.91
N VAL A 39 7.07 -9.48 5.51
CA VAL A 39 7.15 -9.05 4.11
C VAL A 39 8.60 -8.72 3.81
N LYS A 40 9.19 -9.36 2.80
CA LYS A 40 10.54 -9.03 2.33
C LYS A 40 10.67 -7.52 2.12
N PRO A 41 11.70 -6.85 2.66
CA PRO A 41 11.86 -5.39 2.57
C PRO A 41 11.73 -4.83 1.14
N THR A 42 12.22 -5.58 0.15
CA THR A 42 12.12 -5.26 -1.29
C THR A 42 10.69 -5.14 -1.79
N ASN A 43 9.76 -5.88 -1.18
CA ASN A 43 8.36 -5.97 -1.58
C ASN A 43 7.47 -5.01 -0.78
N ILE A 44 7.99 -4.31 0.22
CA ILE A 44 7.23 -3.33 0.98
C ILE A 44 7.01 -2.09 0.09
N HIS A 45 5.75 -1.70 0.00
CA HIS A 45 5.27 -0.58 -0.80
C HIS A 45 4.11 0.11 -0.07
N LEU A 46 3.79 1.33 -0.51
CA LEU A 46 2.58 2.02 -0.08
C LEU A 46 1.47 1.77 -1.09
N THR A 47 0.51 0.90 -0.77
CA THR A 47 -0.61 0.60 -1.66
C THR A 47 -1.59 1.77 -1.74
N LEU A 48 -2.00 2.16 -2.94
CA LEU A 48 -3.01 3.21 -3.20
C LEU A 48 -4.38 2.62 -3.52
N ARG A 49 -4.42 1.48 -4.22
CA ARG A 49 -5.66 0.80 -4.63
C ARG A 49 -5.41 -0.66 -4.98
N PHE A 50 -6.17 -1.59 -4.38
CA PHE A 50 -6.27 -2.97 -4.86
C PHE A 50 -7.36 -3.06 -5.93
N LEU A 51 -7.13 -3.75 -7.04
CA LEU A 51 -8.11 -3.93 -8.13
C LEU A 51 -8.64 -5.37 -8.24
N GLY A 52 -8.12 -6.29 -7.41
CA GLY A 52 -8.46 -7.70 -7.51
C GLY A 52 -7.89 -8.32 -8.79
N ASP A 53 -8.59 -9.31 -9.33
CA ASP A 53 -8.23 -9.94 -10.60
C ASP A 53 -8.84 -9.15 -11.76
N ILE A 54 -7.99 -8.66 -12.67
CA ILE A 54 -8.39 -7.95 -13.88
C ILE A 54 -7.86 -8.66 -15.11
N ALA A 55 -8.45 -8.41 -16.28
CA ALA A 55 -7.85 -8.86 -17.53
C ALA A 55 -6.58 -8.04 -17.82
N GLU A 56 -5.50 -8.71 -18.24
CA GLU A 56 -4.18 -8.08 -18.45
C GLU A 56 -4.21 -6.92 -19.47
N ASP A 57 -5.13 -6.96 -20.43
CA ASP A 57 -5.35 -5.89 -21.42
C ASP A 57 -6.01 -4.62 -20.83
N GLN A 58 -6.48 -4.66 -19.58
CA GLN A 58 -6.98 -3.48 -18.87
C GLN A 58 -5.85 -2.64 -18.25
N VAL A 59 -4.62 -3.16 -18.15
CA VAL A 59 -3.47 -2.47 -17.55
C VAL A 59 -3.17 -1.12 -18.22
N PRO A 60 -3.15 -0.98 -19.57
CA PRO A 60 -2.95 0.31 -20.22
C PRO A 60 -4.01 1.35 -19.82
N LYS A 61 -5.27 0.93 -19.66
CA LYS A 61 -6.36 1.82 -19.22
C LYS A 61 -6.13 2.32 -17.80
N ILE A 62 -5.72 1.43 -16.89
CA ILE A 62 -5.38 1.78 -15.50
C ILE A 62 -4.19 2.76 -15.47
N LYS A 63 -3.16 2.51 -16.28
CA LYS A 63 -2.01 3.42 -16.42
C LYS A 63 -2.46 4.82 -16.80
N SER A 64 -3.31 4.97 -17.81
CA SER A 64 -3.84 6.29 -18.22
C SER A 64 -4.67 6.97 -17.13
N CYS A 65 -5.42 6.22 -16.31
CA CYS A 65 -6.13 6.77 -15.15
C CYS A 65 -5.16 7.36 -14.12
N VAL A 66 -4.09 6.64 -13.80
CA VAL A 66 -3.05 7.10 -12.87
C VAL A 66 -2.32 8.32 -13.43
N GLU A 67 -1.95 8.31 -14.71
CA GLU A 67 -1.31 9.45 -15.37
C GLU A 67 -2.15 10.72 -15.26
N ARG A 68 -3.45 10.65 -15.59
CA ARG A 68 -4.37 11.79 -15.47
C ARG A 68 -4.51 12.27 -14.03
N ALA A 69 -4.67 11.37 -13.08
CA ALA A 69 -4.79 11.71 -11.67
C ALA A 69 -3.54 12.42 -11.12
N CYS A 70 -2.37 12.13 -11.68
CA CYS A 70 -1.08 12.65 -11.23
C CYS A 70 -0.59 13.90 -12.00
N LEU A 71 -1.25 14.33 -13.08
CA LEU A 71 -0.78 15.43 -13.95
C LEU A 71 -0.42 16.72 -13.18
N GLU A 72 -1.23 17.08 -12.18
CA GLU A 72 -1.06 18.31 -11.40
C GLU A 72 -0.38 18.09 -10.04
N VAL A 73 0.04 16.85 -9.75
CA VAL A 73 0.62 16.51 -8.45
C VAL A 73 2.13 16.74 -8.52
N LYS A 74 2.59 17.82 -7.90
CA LYS A 74 4.03 18.08 -7.69
C LYS A 74 4.61 17.04 -6.73
N SER A 75 5.90 16.75 -6.84
CA SER A 75 6.63 15.93 -5.86
C SER A 75 6.42 16.45 -4.43
N PHE A 76 6.22 15.54 -3.50
CA PHE A 76 5.97 15.84 -2.09
C PHE A 76 6.68 14.84 -1.18
N THR A 77 6.78 15.19 0.11
CA THR A 77 7.47 14.35 1.11
C THR A 77 6.46 13.69 2.03
N LEU A 78 6.65 12.40 2.26
CA LEU A 78 5.92 11.61 3.24
C LEU A 78 6.88 11.14 4.34
N THR A 79 6.37 10.92 5.54
CA THR A 79 7.17 10.40 6.65
C THR A 79 6.60 9.07 7.15
N ALA A 80 7.43 8.02 7.10
CA ALA A 80 7.13 6.78 7.83
C ALA A 80 7.17 7.06 9.34
N SER A 81 6.12 6.67 10.05
CA SER A 81 5.86 7.10 11.42
C SER A 81 5.88 5.93 12.40
N GLN A 82 4.81 5.75 13.17
CA GLN A 82 4.71 4.76 14.23
C GLN A 82 4.31 3.39 13.68
N LEU A 83 4.78 2.35 14.37
CA LEU A 83 4.30 0.99 14.21
C LEU A 83 2.86 0.89 14.71
N GLY A 84 2.05 0.12 14.00
CA GLY A 84 0.69 -0.21 14.38
C GLY A 84 0.30 -1.61 13.91
N ALA A 85 -0.95 -1.97 14.17
CA ALA A 85 -1.51 -3.22 13.70
C ALA A 85 -3.00 -3.13 13.37
N PHE A 86 -3.45 -3.96 12.43
CA PHE A 86 -4.87 -4.17 12.15
C PHE A 86 -5.36 -5.53 12.67
N PRO A 87 -6.60 -5.62 13.17
CA PRO A 87 -7.48 -4.49 13.48
C PRO A 87 -7.01 -3.69 14.71
N SER A 88 -6.21 -4.28 15.60
CA SER A 88 -5.65 -3.61 16.78
C SER A 88 -4.36 -4.28 17.25
N LEU A 89 -3.59 -3.63 18.13
CA LEU A 89 -2.40 -4.20 18.76
C LEU A 89 -2.73 -5.35 19.73
N GLN A 90 -3.94 -5.42 20.27
CA GLN A 90 -4.37 -6.49 21.18
C GLN A 90 -4.66 -7.79 20.42
N ARG A 91 -5.06 -7.70 19.15
CA ARG A 91 -5.33 -8.86 18.27
C ARG A 91 -4.78 -8.58 16.86
N PRO A 92 -3.46 -8.52 16.69
CA PRO A 92 -2.87 -8.14 15.41
C PRO A 92 -3.05 -9.27 14.39
N ARG A 93 -3.53 -8.92 13.20
CA ARG A 93 -3.45 -9.76 11.99
C ARG A 93 -2.43 -9.21 11.00
N VAL A 94 -2.25 -7.90 10.97
CA VAL A 94 -1.30 -7.22 10.08
C VAL A 94 -0.52 -6.21 10.90
N PHE A 95 0.82 -6.30 10.87
CA PHE A 95 1.71 -5.27 11.37
C PHE A 95 2.05 -4.30 10.25
N TRP A 96 2.06 -3.01 10.58
CA TRP A 96 2.32 -1.96 9.59
C TRP A 96 3.01 -0.74 10.19
N VAL A 97 3.68 0.05 9.34
CA VAL A 97 4.21 1.37 9.69
C VAL A 97 3.33 2.45 9.07
N GLY A 98 2.83 3.38 9.89
CA GLY A 98 1.91 4.41 9.43
C GLY A 98 2.61 5.49 8.61
N ILE A 99 1.89 6.15 7.72
CA ILE A 99 2.42 7.28 6.94
C ILE A 99 1.83 8.60 7.44
N LYS A 100 2.70 9.58 7.68
CA LYS A 100 2.32 10.98 7.91
C LYS A 100 2.38 11.75 6.59
N ASP A 101 1.27 12.41 6.27
CA ASP A 101 1.07 13.25 5.09
C ASP A 101 0.64 14.66 5.54
N PRO A 102 1.59 15.54 5.92
CA PRO A 102 1.26 16.82 6.54
C PRO A 102 0.52 17.78 5.60
N THR A 103 0.70 17.63 4.28
CA THR A 103 0.06 18.48 3.27
C THR A 103 -1.21 17.87 2.68
N ASN A 104 -1.59 16.66 3.11
CA ASN A 104 -2.72 15.90 2.59
C ASN A 104 -2.62 15.57 1.09
N THR A 105 -1.42 15.69 0.50
CA THR A 105 -1.21 15.56 -0.94
C THR A 105 -1.41 14.12 -1.39
N LEU A 106 -0.98 13.14 -0.58
CA LEU A 106 -1.20 11.72 -0.86
C LEU A 106 -2.69 11.40 -0.87
N LEU A 107 -3.45 11.90 0.10
CA LEU A 107 -4.89 11.65 0.17
C LEU A 107 -5.62 12.26 -1.03
N ILE A 108 -5.26 13.48 -1.42
CA ILE A 108 -5.84 14.15 -2.60
C ILE A 108 -5.51 13.36 -3.88
N MET A 109 -4.25 12.97 -4.06
CA MET A 109 -3.82 12.16 -5.20
C MET A 109 -4.55 10.81 -5.24
N GLN A 110 -4.65 10.10 -4.12
CA GLN A 110 -5.34 8.82 -4.04
C GLN A 110 -6.83 8.96 -4.38
N LYS A 111 -7.49 10.03 -3.94
CA LYS A 111 -8.89 10.33 -4.31
C LYS A 111 -9.04 10.60 -5.81
N LYS A 112 -8.12 11.34 -6.43
CA LYS A 112 -8.11 11.55 -7.89
C LYS A 112 -7.96 10.21 -8.64
N ILE A 113 -7.06 9.33 -8.19
CA ILE A 113 -6.90 7.98 -8.76
C ILE A 113 -8.20 7.19 -8.66
N GLU A 114 -8.85 7.18 -7.50
CA GLU A 114 -10.12 6.47 -7.29
C GLU A 114 -11.22 7.02 -8.21
N GLN A 115 -11.32 8.35 -8.39
CA GLN A 115 -12.29 8.98 -9.29
C GLN A 115 -12.07 8.58 -10.75
N GLU A 116 -10.82 8.60 -11.22
CA GLU A 116 -10.47 8.21 -12.60
C GLU A 116 -10.77 6.73 -12.87
N LEU A 117 -10.50 5.87 -11.89
CA LEU A 117 -10.81 4.44 -11.95
C LEU A 117 -12.32 4.20 -12.01
N ILE A 118 -13.10 4.85 -11.15
CA ILE A 118 -14.57 4.76 -11.15
C ILE A 118 -15.16 5.24 -12.47
N ALA A 119 -14.71 6.40 -12.97
CA ALA A 119 -15.14 6.92 -14.27
C ALA A 119 -14.79 5.97 -15.42
N SER A 120 -13.73 5.17 -15.24
CA SER A 120 -13.27 4.15 -16.19
C SER A 120 -13.94 2.78 -15.99
N GLY A 121 -14.90 2.64 -15.08
CA GLY A 121 -15.68 1.42 -14.85
C GLY A 121 -15.04 0.42 -13.87
N PHE A 122 -13.96 0.80 -13.19
CA PHE A 122 -13.45 0.01 -12.06
C PHE A 122 -14.26 0.37 -10.82
N GLY A 123 -14.78 -0.62 -10.10
CA GLY A 123 -15.66 -0.39 -8.95
C GLY A 123 -15.03 0.46 -7.83
N LYS A 124 -15.84 0.85 -6.84
CA LYS A 124 -15.37 1.54 -5.64
C LYS A 124 -14.50 0.65 -4.77
N ALA A 125 -13.61 1.25 -3.99
CA ALA A 125 -12.86 0.52 -2.97
C ALA A 125 -13.77 0.03 -1.84
N ASP A 126 -13.53 -1.20 -1.37
CA ASP A 126 -14.31 -1.82 -0.28
C ASP A 126 -14.06 -1.14 1.07
N HIS A 127 -12.90 -0.49 1.21
CA HIS A 127 -12.45 0.11 2.46
C HIS A 127 -11.91 1.51 2.24
N PRO A 128 -12.07 2.42 3.23
CA PRO A 128 -11.43 3.72 3.22
C PRO A 128 -9.91 3.61 3.07
N PHE A 129 -9.33 4.59 2.38
CA PHE A 129 -7.88 4.68 2.27
C PHE A 129 -7.25 4.97 3.63
N SER A 130 -6.37 4.07 4.06
CA SER A 130 -5.55 4.22 5.26
C SER A 130 -4.09 4.01 4.86
N PRO A 131 -3.26 5.06 4.75
CA PRO A 131 -1.92 4.94 4.20
C PRO A 131 -0.96 4.29 5.22
N HIS A 132 -0.44 3.12 4.85
CA HIS A 132 0.45 2.34 5.70
C HIS A 132 1.39 1.46 4.87
N LEU A 133 2.50 1.05 5.46
CA LEU A 133 3.45 0.09 4.91
C LEU A 133 3.23 -1.24 5.64
N THR A 134 2.68 -2.25 4.96
CA THR A 134 2.54 -3.57 5.57
C THR A 134 3.92 -4.22 5.73
N ILE A 135 4.29 -4.59 6.95
CA ILE A 135 5.59 -5.21 7.25
C ILE A 135 5.48 -6.68 7.63
N GLY A 136 4.31 -7.13 8.11
CA GLY A 136 4.12 -8.52 8.50
C GLY A 136 2.67 -8.90 8.66
N ARG A 137 2.37 -10.18 8.52
CA ARG A 137 1.03 -10.75 8.71
C ARG A 137 1.10 -11.91 9.69
N VAL A 138 0.29 -11.90 10.73
CA VAL A 138 0.19 -13.01 11.68
C VAL A 138 -0.41 -14.20 10.95
N LYS A 139 0.21 -15.37 11.08
CA LYS A 139 -0.37 -16.63 10.59
C LYS A 139 -1.36 -17.13 11.63
N GLU A 140 -2.57 -17.44 11.19
CA GLU A 140 -3.50 -18.21 12.01
C GLU A 140 -2.87 -19.60 12.24
N GLY A 141 -2.87 -20.04 13.50
CA GLY A 141 -2.38 -21.34 13.93
C GLY A 141 -3.46 -22.39 13.84
#